data_AF-A0A0Q6B9E3-F1
#
_entry.id   AF-A0A0Q6B9E3-F1
#
_cell.length_a   1.000
_cell.length_b   1.000
_cell.length_c   1.000
_cell.angle_alpha   90.00
_cell.angle_beta   90.00
_cell.angle_gamma   90.00
#
_symmetry.space_group_name_H-M   'P 1'
#
loop_
_entity.id
_entity.type
_entity.pdbx_description
1 polymer ?
#
loop_
_entity_poly.entity_id
_entity_poly.type
_entity_poly.pdbx_seq_one_letter_code
_entity_poly.pdbx_strand_id
1 'polypeptide(L)'
;MQIRINTLAELTELVRTEVAAERLDVRVDEHWLRDKWDIHASIDIKEIAQVLTDTFRSETNPNVVMTLYNGPILANVEIPEGLTIEDELWAFQADLSLLYGSKVWLMPAEPNAFGFGILAAYRMPGGPYRWGDEGLVRRYGVEVGRYSQSAERLAA
;
A
#
# COMPACT_ATOMS: atom_id res chain seq x y z
N MET A 1 2.10 -30.73 -17.22
CA MET A 1 0.76 -30.99 -16.64
C MET A 1 0.38 -29.72 -15.89
N GLN A 2 -0.62 -28.97 -16.38
CA GLN A 2 -1.13 -27.80 -15.64
C GLN A 2 -2.08 -28.32 -14.56
N ILE A 3 -1.83 -27.96 -13.30
CA ILE A 3 -2.71 -28.29 -12.19
C ILE A 3 -3.90 -27.33 -12.27
N ARG A 4 -5.11 -27.88 -12.34
CA ARG A 4 -6.34 -27.09 -12.29
C ARG A 4 -6.66 -26.73 -10.85
N ILE A 5 -6.92 -25.46 -10.58
CA ILE A 5 -7.27 -24.91 -9.27
C ILE A 5 -8.79 -24.98 -9.13
N ASN A 6 -9.29 -25.86 -8.26
CA ASN A 6 -10.72 -26.14 -8.13
C ASN A 6 -11.34 -25.47 -6.89
N THR A 7 -10.51 -25.04 -5.94
CA THR A 7 -10.96 -24.46 -4.68
C THR A 7 -10.27 -23.13 -4.35
N LEU A 8 -10.92 -22.31 -3.52
CA LEU A 8 -10.30 -21.09 -2.99
C LEU A 8 -9.10 -21.35 -2.09
N ALA A 9 -9.08 -22.49 -1.40
CA ALA A 9 -7.94 -22.88 -0.57
C ALA A 9 -6.69 -23.13 -1.43
N GLU A 10 -6.83 -23.87 -2.52
CA GLU A 10 -5.75 -24.09 -3.49
C GLU A 10 -5.29 -22.78 -4.13
N LEU A 11 -6.22 -21.89 -4.50
CA LEU A 11 -5.87 -20.58 -5.04
C LEU A 11 -5.09 -19.74 -4.02
N THR A 12 -5.57 -19.68 -2.78
CA THR A 12 -4.93 -18.92 -1.70
C THR A 12 -3.51 -19.40 -1.43
N GLU A 13 -3.31 -20.70 -1.32
CA GLU A 13 -1.98 -21.28 -1.07
C GLU A 13 -1.03 -21.03 -2.25
N LEU A 14 -1.54 -21.12 -3.48
CA LEU A 14 -0.77 -20.82 -4.68
C LEU A 14 -0.35 -19.34 -4.71
N VAL A 15 -1.28 -18.40 -4.50
CA VAL A 15 -0.93 -16.96 -4.49
C VAL A 15 0.11 -16.68 -3.41
N ARG A 16 -0.06 -17.21 -2.20
CA ARG A 16 0.93 -17.06 -1.12
C ARG A 16 2.31 -17.60 -1.50
N THR A 17 2.36 -18.80 -2.10
CA THR A 17 3.61 -19.41 -2.55
C THR A 17 4.31 -18.57 -3.61
N GLU A 18 3.55 -18.04 -4.56
CA GLU A 18 4.09 -17.26 -5.67
C GLU A 18 4.53 -15.85 -5.23
N VAL A 19 3.82 -15.24 -4.26
CA VAL A 19 4.25 -14.00 -3.60
C VAL A 19 5.53 -14.22 -2.80
N ALA A 20 5.60 -15.28 -1.99
CA ALA A 20 6.79 -15.61 -1.21
C ALA A 20 8.01 -15.94 -2.09
N ALA A 21 7.78 -16.37 -3.33
CA ALA A 21 8.82 -16.62 -4.31
C ALA A 21 9.06 -15.43 -5.28
N GLU A 22 8.50 -14.26 -4.97
CA GLU A 22 8.66 -13.01 -5.73
C GLU A 22 8.23 -13.09 -7.21
N ARG A 23 7.33 -14.02 -7.53
CA ARG A 23 6.76 -14.19 -8.88
C ARG A 23 5.44 -13.44 -9.09
N LEU A 24 4.85 -12.93 -8.01
CA LEU A 24 3.66 -12.08 -8.01
C LEU A 24 3.91 -10.85 -7.16
N ASP A 25 3.40 -9.73 -7.62
CA ASP A 25 3.37 -8.47 -6.89
C ASP A 25 1.96 -7.88 -6.88
N VAL A 26 1.78 -6.78 -6.15
CA VAL A 26 0.49 -6.10 -5.94
C VAL A 26 -0.18 -5.61 -7.23
N ARG A 27 0.53 -5.53 -8.35
CA ARG A 27 0.01 -5.00 -9.62
C ARG A 27 -0.71 -6.05 -10.44
N VAL A 28 -0.66 -7.32 -10.04
CA VAL A 28 -1.52 -8.33 -10.66
C VAL A 28 -2.96 -8.12 -10.24
N ASP A 29 -3.88 -8.36 -11.17
CA ASP A 29 -5.31 -8.33 -10.92
C ASP A 29 -5.93 -9.71 -11.11
N GLU A 30 -7.21 -9.80 -10.76
CA GLU A 30 -8.00 -11.02 -10.81
C GLU A 30 -8.17 -11.58 -12.22
N HIS A 31 -8.10 -10.76 -13.28
CA HIS A 31 -8.17 -11.21 -14.67
C HIS A 31 -6.84 -11.82 -15.09
N TRP A 32 -5.72 -11.20 -14.71
CA TRP A 32 -4.40 -11.73 -14.97
C TRP A 32 -4.21 -13.11 -14.32
N LEU A 33 -4.64 -13.30 -13.07
CA LEU A 33 -4.55 -14.62 -12.41
C LEU A 33 -5.39 -15.68 -13.15
N ARG A 34 -6.56 -15.28 -13.64
CA ARG A 34 -7.46 -16.13 -14.42
C ARG A 34 -6.85 -16.57 -15.74
N ASP A 35 -6.15 -15.67 -16.42
CA ASP A 35 -5.49 -15.96 -17.69
C ASP A 35 -4.21 -16.76 -17.50
N LYS A 36 -3.51 -16.53 -16.37
CA LYS A 36 -2.23 -17.18 -16.06
C LYS A 36 -2.39 -18.64 -15.64
N TRP A 37 -3.45 -18.96 -14.89
CA TRP A 37 -3.66 -20.29 -14.30
C TRP A 37 -5.00 -20.87 -14.69
N ASP A 38 -5.09 -22.20 -14.73
CA ASP A 38 -6.35 -22.91 -14.95
C ASP A 38 -7.19 -22.88 -13.66
N ILE A 39 -7.83 -21.74 -13.41
CA ILE A 39 -8.79 -21.56 -12.31
C ILE A 39 -10.16 -22.08 -12.75
N HIS A 40 -10.81 -22.89 -11.92
CA HIS A 40 -12.13 -23.46 -12.21
C HIS A 40 -13.22 -22.37 -12.33
N ALA A 41 -14.16 -22.53 -13.27
CA ALA A 41 -15.21 -21.54 -13.61
C ALA A 41 -16.14 -21.18 -12.44
N SER A 42 -16.22 -22.04 -11.43
CA SER A 42 -17.02 -21.81 -10.22
C SER A 42 -16.39 -20.81 -9.24
N ILE A 43 -15.08 -20.59 -9.31
CA ILE A 43 -14.41 -19.57 -8.52
C ILE A 43 -14.65 -18.24 -9.22
N ASP A 44 -15.36 -17.33 -8.59
CA ASP A 44 -15.74 -16.07 -9.20
C ASP A 44 -14.60 -15.03 -9.13
N ILE A 45 -14.70 -14.00 -9.98
CA ILE A 45 -13.70 -12.93 -10.06
C ILE A 45 -13.59 -12.14 -8.73
N LYS A 46 -14.67 -12.03 -7.96
CA LYS A 46 -14.66 -11.34 -6.66
C LYS A 46 -13.94 -12.15 -5.59
N GLU A 47 -14.07 -13.47 -5.62
CA GLU A 47 -13.35 -14.38 -4.73
C GLU A 47 -11.86 -14.38 -5.06
N ILE A 48 -11.47 -14.36 -6.34
CA ILE A 48 -10.07 -14.16 -6.74
C ILE A 48 -9.57 -12.80 -6.22
N ALA A 49 -10.39 -11.76 -6.38
CA ALA A 49 -10.03 -10.43 -5.91
C ALA A 49 -9.87 -10.36 -4.37
N GLN A 50 -10.70 -11.10 -3.64
CA GLN A 50 -10.63 -11.24 -2.19
C GLN A 50 -9.35 -11.99 -1.78
N VAL A 51 -9.01 -13.10 -2.45
CA VAL A 51 -7.76 -13.84 -2.19
C VAL A 51 -6.53 -12.95 -2.37
N LEU A 52 -6.49 -12.16 -3.45
CA LEU A 52 -5.43 -11.16 -3.66
C LEU A 52 -5.38 -10.16 -2.50
N THR A 53 -6.54 -9.63 -2.10
CA THR A 53 -6.65 -8.66 -1.02
C THR A 53 -6.14 -9.24 0.30
N ASP A 54 -6.60 -10.43 0.69
CA ASP A 54 -6.21 -11.10 1.93
C ASP A 54 -4.74 -11.54 1.94
N THR A 55 -4.13 -11.72 0.77
CA THR A 55 -2.71 -12.08 0.67
C THR A 55 -1.81 -10.86 0.83
N PHE A 56 -2.18 -9.72 0.25
CA PHE A 56 -1.33 -8.53 0.23
C PHE A 56 -1.62 -7.53 1.36
N ARG A 57 -2.83 -7.54 1.94
CA ARG A 57 -3.22 -6.58 2.98
C ARG A 57 -2.68 -6.99 4.33
N SER A 58 -1.70 -6.26 4.85
CA SER A 58 -1.11 -6.49 6.18
C SER A 58 -0.61 -5.19 6.82
N GLU A 59 -0.79 -5.08 8.14
CA GLU A 59 -0.20 -4.03 8.99
C GLU A 59 1.32 -4.17 9.13
N THR A 60 1.87 -5.36 8.83
CA THR A 60 3.30 -5.67 8.94
C THR A 60 4.06 -5.43 7.64
N ASN A 61 3.40 -4.91 6.60
CA ASN A 61 4.05 -4.68 5.32
C ASN A 61 5.19 -3.63 5.44
N PRO A 62 6.28 -3.77 4.69
CA PRO A 62 7.47 -2.96 4.89
C PRO A 62 7.29 -1.50 4.46
N ASN A 63 6.52 -1.23 3.40
CA ASN A 63 6.36 0.12 2.88
C ASN A 63 5.22 0.86 3.55
N VAL A 64 5.40 2.17 3.69
CA VAL A 64 4.39 3.11 4.13
C VAL A 64 4.25 4.21 3.10
N VAL A 65 3.03 4.39 2.62
CA VAL A 65 2.67 5.47 1.70
C VAL A 65 1.84 6.52 2.41
N MET A 66 2.08 7.80 2.13
CA MET A 66 1.26 8.90 2.64
C MET A 66 0.42 9.50 1.52
N THR A 67 -0.89 9.65 1.79
CA THR A 67 -1.86 10.20 0.83
C THR A 67 -2.63 11.37 1.42
N LEU A 68 -3.07 12.29 0.56
CA LEU A 68 -4.10 13.27 0.90
C LEU A 68 -5.48 12.63 0.70
N TYR A 69 -6.15 12.20 1.78
CA TYR A 69 -7.55 11.74 1.81
C TYR A 69 -8.04 10.99 0.55
N ASN A 70 -7.76 9.69 0.44
CA ASN A 70 -8.09 8.85 -0.75
C ASN A 70 -7.54 9.38 -2.10
N GLY A 71 -6.74 10.44 -2.08
CA GLY A 71 -6.15 11.10 -3.22
C GLY A 71 -4.73 10.63 -3.49
N PRO A 72 -3.89 11.49 -4.10
CA PRO A 72 -2.61 11.06 -4.63
C PRO A 72 -1.65 10.60 -3.53
N ILE A 73 -0.81 9.63 -3.89
CA ILE A 73 0.35 9.22 -3.10
C ILE A 73 1.40 10.33 -3.20
N LEU A 74 1.79 10.88 -2.06
CA LEU A 74 2.73 12.01 -1.99
C LEU A 74 4.13 11.59 -1.54
N ALA A 75 4.23 10.51 -0.77
CA ALA A 75 5.50 9.97 -0.29
C ALA A 75 5.37 8.45 -0.11
N ASN A 76 6.48 7.75 -0.30
CA ASN A 76 6.57 6.30 -0.18
C ASN A 76 7.93 5.94 0.41
N VAL A 77 7.93 5.42 1.64
CA VAL A 77 9.14 5.06 2.37
C VAL A 77 9.04 3.62 2.81
N GLU A 78 10.10 2.86 2.60
CA GLU A 78 10.27 1.55 3.20
C GLU A 78 10.72 1.73 4.66
N ILE A 79 9.99 1.14 5.60
CA ILE A 79 10.34 1.18 7.02
C ILE A 79 11.22 -0.04 7.32
N PRO A 80 12.51 0.17 7.69
CA PRO A 80 13.39 -0.94 8.02
C PRO A 80 12.87 -1.79 9.18
N GLU A 81 13.27 -3.06 9.21
CA GLU A 81 12.89 -3.97 10.29
C GLU A 81 13.35 -3.42 11.65
N GLY A 82 12.42 -3.41 12.62
CA GLY A 82 12.66 -2.90 13.96
C GLY A 82 12.47 -1.39 14.12
N LEU A 83 12.15 -0.64 13.05
CA LEU A 83 11.85 0.79 13.11
C LEU A 83 10.34 1.07 12.99
N THR A 84 9.96 2.23 13.51
CA THR A 84 8.60 2.77 13.43
C THR A 84 8.47 3.80 12.32
N ILE A 85 7.24 4.24 12.03
CA ILE A 85 7.00 5.33 11.08
C ILE A 85 7.59 6.63 11.62
N GLU A 86 7.51 6.81 12.94
CA GLU A 86 8.03 7.95 13.67
C GLU A 86 9.55 8.09 13.51
N ASP A 87 10.28 6.96 13.51
CA ASP A 87 11.73 6.92 13.28
C ASP A 87 12.11 7.38 11.86
N GLU A 88 11.21 7.14 10.88
CA GLU A 88 11.42 7.44 9.46
C GLU A 88 10.67 8.70 8.99
N LEU A 89 10.09 9.48 9.90
CA LEU A 89 9.35 10.71 9.53
C LEU A 89 10.20 11.70 8.74
N TRP A 90 11.52 11.72 8.97
CA TRP A 90 12.45 12.58 8.25
C TRP A 90 12.49 12.25 6.75
N ALA A 91 12.35 10.97 6.36
CA ALA A 91 12.34 10.54 4.97
C ALA A 91 11.06 11.04 4.26
N PHE A 92 9.90 10.88 4.91
CA PHE A 92 8.65 11.44 4.42
C PHE A 92 8.70 12.97 4.28
N GLN A 93 9.27 13.66 5.27
CA GLN A 93 9.45 15.11 5.23
C GLN A 93 10.36 15.54 4.08
N ALA A 94 11.41 14.78 3.77
CA ALA A 94 12.30 15.05 2.65
C ALA A 94 11.55 14.93 1.30
N ASP A 95 10.80 13.84 1.10
CA ASP A 95 9.99 13.63 -0.10
C ASP A 95 8.95 14.75 -0.29
N LEU A 96 8.21 15.08 0.77
CA LEU A 96 7.22 16.16 0.72
C LEU A 96 7.87 17.51 0.49
N SER A 97 9.02 17.78 1.10
CA SER A 97 9.73 19.05 0.91
C SER A 97 10.18 19.23 -0.53
N LEU A 98 10.65 18.14 -1.16
CA LEU A 98 10.99 18.12 -2.57
C LEU A 98 9.76 18.37 -3.45
N LEU A 99 8.65 17.68 -3.16
CA LEU A 99 7.39 17.81 -3.90
C LEU A 99 6.84 19.24 -3.85
N TYR A 100 6.82 19.87 -2.68
CA TYR A 100 6.25 21.21 -2.48
C TYR A 100 7.24 22.35 -2.76
N GLY A 101 8.54 22.06 -2.90
CA GLY A 101 9.58 23.07 -3.11
C GLY A 101 9.83 23.96 -1.88
N SER A 102 9.43 23.50 -0.68
CA SER A 102 9.62 24.21 0.58
C SER A 102 9.73 23.21 1.73
N LYS A 103 10.34 23.62 2.85
CA LYS A 103 10.48 22.73 4.01
C LYS A 103 9.11 22.32 4.56
N VAL A 104 8.89 21.02 4.68
CA VAL A 104 7.69 20.42 5.29
C VAL A 104 8.06 19.65 6.53
N TRP A 105 7.30 19.90 7.59
CA TRP A 105 7.35 19.12 8.82
C TRP A 105 6.09 18.28 8.96
N LEU A 106 6.27 17.07 9.49
CA LEU A 106 5.18 16.17 9.83
C LEU A 106 5.12 15.99 11.33
N MET A 107 3.91 16.06 11.87
CA MET A 107 3.63 15.74 13.27
C MET A 107 2.45 14.78 13.33
N PRO A 108 2.46 13.78 14.23
CA PRO A 108 1.31 12.92 14.47
C PRO A 108 0.04 13.75 14.69
N ALA A 109 -1.05 13.36 14.04
CA ALA A 109 -2.36 13.97 14.20
C ALA A 109 -3.29 13.04 14.99
N GLU A 110 -4.44 13.56 15.41
CA GLU A 110 -5.47 12.71 16.01
C GLU A 110 -5.94 11.63 15.01
N PRO A 111 -6.28 10.41 15.46
CA PRO A 111 -6.64 9.30 14.57
C PRO A 111 -7.82 9.60 13.64
N ASN A 112 -8.70 10.53 14.03
CA ASN A 112 -9.86 10.97 13.26
C ASN A 112 -9.64 12.31 12.55
N ALA A 113 -8.44 12.91 12.61
CA ALA A 113 -8.15 14.19 11.98
C ALA A 113 -8.35 14.10 10.46
N PHE A 114 -9.02 15.08 9.87
CA PHE A 114 -9.30 15.13 8.43
C PHE A 114 -9.23 16.56 7.91
N GLY A 115 -9.10 16.70 6.60
CA GLY A 115 -9.10 18.00 5.93
C GLY A 115 -7.77 18.36 5.30
N PHE A 116 -7.67 19.61 4.85
CA PHE A 116 -6.50 20.11 4.16
C PHE A 116 -5.28 20.08 5.09
N GLY A 117 -4.24 19.37 4.66
CA GLY A 117 -3.00 19.23 5.42
C GLY A 117 -2.95 18.07 6.40
N ILE A 118 -3.91 17.15 6.38
CA ILE A 118 -3.79 15.86 7.06
C ILE A 118 -3.47 14.78 6.02
N LEU A 119 -2.35 14.09 6.23
CA LEU A 119 -1.94 12.92 5.46
C LEU A 119 -2.35 11.66 6.21
N ALA A 120 -2.90 10.69 5.48
CA ALA A 120 -3.13 9.34 5.99
C ALA A 120 -1.98 8.43 5.53
N ALA A 121 -1.41 7.69 6.47
CA ALA A 121 -0.33 6.73 6.23
C ALA A 121 -0.90 5.31 6.13
N TYR A 122 -0.53 4.60 5.07
CA TYR A 122 -0.98 3.22 4.81
C TYR A 122 0.20 2.28 4.70
N ARG A 123 0.17 1.17 5.44
CA ARG A 123 1.07 0.02 5.24
C ARG A 123 0.73 -0.66 3.91
N MET A 124 1.75 -0.86 3.09
CA MET A 124 1.65 -1.38 1.72
C MET A 124 2.76 -2.41 1.46
N PRO A 125 2.50 -3.48 0.69
CA PRO A 125 3.53 -4.46 0.34
C PRO A 125 4.79 -3.82 -0.25
N GLY A 126 5.92 -4.52 -0.22
CA GLY A 126 7.18 -4.01 -0.76
C GLY A 126 7.06 -3.59 -2.23
N GLY A 127 7.60 -2.42 -2.56
CA GLY A 127 7.68 -1.93 -3.94
C GLY A 127 7.51 -0.41 -4.07
N PRO A 128 7.88 0.15 -5.23
CA PRO A 128 7.67 1.58 -5.47
C PRO A 128 6.18 1.87 -5.64
N TYR A 129 5.69 2.91 -4.97
CA TYR A 129 4.35 3.46 -5.18
C TYR A 129 4.45 4.91 -5.64
N ARG A 130 3.62 5.29 -6.60
CA ARG A 130 3.63 6.62 -7.22
C ARG A 130 2.22 7.15 -7.45
N TRP A 131 2.14 8.40 -7.91
CA TRP A 131 0.89 8.94 -8.45
C TRP A 131 0.29 7.98 -9.48
N GLY A 132 -0.96 7.59 -9.29
CA GLY A 132 -1.73 6.68 -10.14
C GLY A 132 -1.95 5.31 -9.49
N ASP A 133 -1.20 4.99 -8.43
CA ASP A 133 -1.32 3.73 -7.70
C ASP A 133 -2.36 3.81 -6.55
N GLU A 134 -3.21 4.83 -6.51
CA GLU A 134 -4.20 5.02 -5.41
C GLU A 134 -5.20 3.86 -5.34
N GLY A 135 -5.45 3.19 -6.48
CA GLY A 135 -6.24 1.96 -6.53
C GLY A 135 -5.61 0.83 -5.73
N LEU A 136 -4.28 0.70 -5.76
CA LEU A 136 -3.54 -0.29 -4.97
C LEU A 136 -3.64 0.03 -3.48
N VAL A 137 -3.51 1.30 -3.10
CA VAL A 137 -3.64 1.74 -1.71
C VAL A 137 -5.02 1.46 -1.17
N ARG A 138 -6.09 1.74 -1.93
CA ARG A 138 -7.45 1.42 -1.52
C ARG A 138 -7.69 -0.07 -1.33
N ARG A 139 -7.07 -0.90 -2.19
CA ARG A 139 -7.25 -2.35 -2.15
C ARG A 139 -6.45 -3.00 -1.02
N TYR A 140 -5.15 -2.72 -0.95
CA TYR A 140 -4.20 -3.44 -0.11
C TYR A 140 -3.71 -2.66 1.11
N GLY A 141 -3.97 -1.36 1.17
CA GLY A 141 -3.47 -0.50 2.23
C GLY A 141 -4.20 -0.70 3.55
N VAL A 142 -3.43 -0.74 4.64
CA VAL A 142 -3.96 -0.65 6.01
C VAL A 142 -3.57 0.69 6.60
N GLU A 143 -4.56 1.51 6.97
CA GLU A 143 -4.30 2.81 7.60
C GLU A 143 -3.68 2.59 8.96
N VAL A 144 -2.52 3.20 9.20
CA VAL A 144 -1.73 3.01 10.44
C VAL A 144 -1.48 4.31 11.18
N GLY A 145 -1.78 5.46 10.58
CA GLY A 145 -1.59 6.73 11.23
C GLY A 145 -2.05 7.91 10.39
N ARG A 146 -2.13 9.06 11.05
CA ARG A 146 -2.41 10.35 10.41
C ARG A 146 -1.37 11.35 10.85
N TYR A 147 -0.96 12.21 9.93
CA TYR A 147 0.08 13.20 10.14
C TYR A 147 -0.37 14.56 9.63
N SER A 148 -0.25 15.57 10.47
CA SER A 148 -0.44 16.96 10.07
C SER A 148 0.81 17.48 9.38
N GLN A 149 0.63 18.13 8.23
CA GLN A 149 1.69 18.83 7.54
C GLN A 149 1.73 20.29 8.03
N SER A 150 2.87 20.68 8.58
CA SER A 150 3.20 22.08 8.80
C SER A 150 4.21 22.48 7.73
N ALA A 151 3.73 23.21 6.72
CA ALA A 151 4.64 24.00 5.90
C ALA A 151 4.99 25.23 6.73
N GLU A 152 6.10 25.18 7.44
CA GLU A 152 6.71 26.39 7.95
C GLU A 152 7.09 27.24 6.73
N ARG A 153 6.25 28.21 6.39
CA ARG A 153 6.75 29.48 5.87
C ARG A 153 7.43 30.15 7.08
N LEU A 154 8.59 29.62 7.49
CA LEU A 154 9.46 30.29 8.48
C LEU A 154 9.61 31.73 7.99
N ALA A 155 9.21 32.64 8.87
CA ALA A 155 8.77 34.00 8.60
C ALA A 155 9.59 34.78 7.55
N ALA A 156 8.86 35.52 6.71
CA ALA A 156 9.37 36.74 6.09
C ALA A 156 9.55 37.84 7.17
#